data_AF-A0A0P9EHJ6-F1
#
_entry.id   AF-A0A0P9EHJ6-F1
#
_cell.length_a   1.000
_cell.length_b   1.000
_cell.length_c   1.000
_cell.angle_alpha   90.00
_cell.angle_beta   90.00
_cell.angle_gamma   90.00
#
_symmetry.space_group_name_H-M   'P 1'
#
loop_
_entity.id
_entity.type
_entity.pdbx_description
1 polymer ?
#
loop_
_entity_poly.entity_id
_entity_poly.type
_entity_poly.pdbx_seq_one_letter_code
_entity_poly.pdbx_strand_id
1 'polypeptide(L)'
;MKLVSFTPLFAAVNVLTIIGFLSSTLAFSRWLSSRGKKLLTSKAYRYVRHPQYAGLILGTLGLTVLSGRPVSMIGWLTLVAGCLILGSMEEREMLTKIGGEYDNYMRSTAFMIPFLKIESRTLSLQKPSRYLIVIGVYTLLVVFVMFFLRAHAYSLR
;
A
#
# COMPACT_ATOMS: atom_id res chain seq x y z
N MET A 1 7.06 34.34 -15.79
CA MET A 1 6.35 34.44 -14.48
C MET A 1 5.36 33.28 -14.32
N LYS A 2 5.81 32.03 -14.07
CA LYS A 2 4.96 30.86 -13.71
C LYS A 2 5.75 29.72 -12.99
N LEU A 3 6.86 30.04 -12.31
CA LEU A 3 7.68 29.02 -11.60
C LEU A 3 7.45 28.99 -10.08
N VAL A 4 6.84 30.04 -9.50
CA VAL A 4 6.63 30.15 -8.04
C VAL A 4 5.37 29.41 -7.56
N SER A 5 4.44 29.04 -8.44
CA SER A 5 3.20 28.35 -8.04
C SER A 5 3.38 26.84 -7.81
N PHE A 6 4.44 26.23 -8.37
CA PHE A 6 4.69 24.79 -8.25
C PHE A 6 5.50 24.42 -7.00
N THR A 7 6.33 25.33 -6.48
CA THR A 7 7.16 25.10 -5.29
C THR A 7 6.38 24.65 -4.04
N PRO A 8 5.20 25.19 -3.68
CA PRO A 8 4.47 24.70 -2.51
C PRO A 8 3.93 23.28 -2.71
N LEU A 9 3.51 22.93 -3.93
CA LEU A 9 3.03 21.58 -4.24
C LEU A 9 4.18 20.57 -4.12
N PHE A 10 5.34 20.85 -4.72
CA PHE A 10 6.52 20.00 -4.60
C PHE A 10 6.98 19.88 -3.14
N ALA A 11 6.97 20.97 -2.36
CA ALA A 11 7.29 20.93 -0.95
C ALA A 11 6.32 20.02 -0.18
N ALA A 12 5.01 20.14 -0.44
CA ALA A 12 4.01 19.27 0.17
C ALA A 12 4.22 17.78 -0.17
N VAL A 13 4.51 17.46 -1.43
CA VAL A 13 4.80 16.08 -1.85
C VAL A 13 6.07 15.54 -1.17
N ASN A 14 7.11 16.36 -1.03
CA ASN A 14 8.32 15.98 -0.29
C ASN A 14 8.02 15.69 1.18
N VAL A 15 7.26 16.55 1.86
CA VAL A 15 6.84 16.34 3.25
C VAL A 15 6.04 15.03 3.40
N LEU A 16 5.07 14.79 2.51
CA LEU A 16 4.29 13.54 2.51
C LEU A 16 5.16 12.31 2.26
N THR A 17 6.15 12.42 1.37
CA THR A 17 7.12 11.36 1.08
C THR A 17 7.90 10.98 2.34
N ILE A 18 8.45 11.98 3.03
CA ILE A 18 9.23 11.80 4.26
C ILE A 18 8.34 11.18 5.36
N ILE A 19 7.12 11.69 5.54
CA ILE A 19 6.17 11.13 6.51
C ILE A 19 5.83 9.68 6.18
N GLY A 20 5.62 9.35 4.90
CA GLY A 20 5.36 7.99 4.43
C GLY A 20 6.51 7.04 4.80
N PHE A 21 7.74 7.39 4.45
CA PHE A 21 8.90 6.56 4.80
C PHE A 21 9.16 6.47 6.31
N LEU A 22 9.04 7.58 7.03
CA LEU A 22 9.25 7.60 8.48
C LEU A 22 8.21 6.73 9.20
N SER A 23 6.93 6.85 8.83
CA SER A 23 5.87 6.02 9.38
C SER A 23 6.07 4.54 9.06
N SER A 24 6.49 4.22 7.83
CA SER A 24 6.85 2.86 7.39
C SER A 24 7.97 2.27 8.25
N THR A 25 9.09 2.98 8.42
CA THR A 25 10.24 2.52 9.19
C THR A 25 9.91 2.30 10.66
N LEU A 26 9.14 3.20 11.27
CA LEU A 26 8.70 3.06 12.66
C LEU A 26 7.73 1.89 12.85
N ALA A 27 6.80 1.70 11.92
CA ALA A 27 5.87 0.56 11.93
C ALA A 27 6.59 -0.78 11.73
N PHE A 28 7.53 -0.82 10.79
CA PHE A 28 8.36 -1.99 10.49
C PHE A 28 9.26 -2.37 11.67
N SER A 29 9.92 -1.41 12.31
CA SER A 29 10.74 -1.64 13.51
C SER A 29 9.90 -2.25 14.65
N ARG A 30 8.66 -1.77 14.84
CA ARG A 30 7.73 -2.34 15.83
C ARG A 30 7.29 -3.75 15.47
N TRP A 31 6.93 -3.97 14.21
CA TRP A 31 6.57 -5.29 13.69
C TRP A 31 7.70 -6.29 13.94
N LEU A 32 8.93 -5.92 13.59
CA LEU A 32 10.13 -6.75 13.78
C LEU A 32 10.36 -7.06 15.27
N SER A 33 10.22 -6.06 16.13
CA SER A 33 10.37 -6.21 17.60
C SER A 33 9.30 -7.09 18.23
N SER A 34 8.14 -7.24 17.56
CA SER A 34 7.01 -8.06 18.00
C SER A 34 6.96 -9.45 17.38
N ARG A 35 7.86 -9.79 16.45
CA ARG A 35 7.91 -11.13 15.85
C ARG A 35 8.05 -12.19 16.95
N GLY A 36 7.10 -13.12 17.01
CA GLY A 36 7.05 -14.19 18.01
C GLY A 36 6.54 -13.77 19.39
N LYS A 37 6.03 -12.55 19.55
CA LYS A 37 5.42 -12.04 20.79
C LYS A 37 3.90 -11.81 20.60
N LYS A 38 3.25 -11.25 21.62
CA LYS A 38 1.81 -10.91 21.62
C LYS A 38 1.39 -10.06 20.42
N LEU A 39 0.12 -10.18 20.01
CA LEU A 39 -0.50 -9.40 18.95
C LEU A 39 -0.38 -7.88 19.22
N LEU A 40 0.16 -7.14 18.26
CA LEU A 40 0.21 -5.67 18.32
C LEU A 40 -1.14 -5.09 17.91
N THR A 41 -1.88 -4.53 18.89
CA THR A 41 -3.18 -3.88 18.65
C THR A 41 -3.18 -2.39 19.03
N SER A 42 -2.03 -1.84 19.42
CA SER A 42 -1.92 -0.46 19.94
C SER A 42 -1.32 0.53 18.95
N LYS A 43 -1.54 1.83 19.19
CA LYS A 43 -1.03 2.95 18.38
C LYS A 43 -1.49 2.85 16.90
N ALA A 44 -0.55 2.83 15.95
CA ALA A 44 -0.87 2.73 14.52
C ALA A 44 -1.68 1.47 14.18
N TYR A 45 -1.40 0.36 14.87
CA TYR A 45 -2.11 -0.91 14.71
C TYR A 45 -3.57 -0.85 15.17
N ARG A 46 -3.99 0.17 15.94
CA ARG A 46 -5.41 0.36 16.27
C ARG A 46 -6.25 0.73 15.05
N TYR A 47 -5.66 1.47 14.11
CA TYR A 47 -6.35 2.03 12.96
C TYR A 47 -6.17 1.19 11.69
N VAL A 48 -4.95 0.69 11.48
CA VAL A 48 -4.56 -0.04 10.28
C VAL A 48 -3.76 -1.27 10.68
N ARG A 49 -4.09 -2.44 10.12
CA ARG A 49 -3.43 -3.73 10.44
C ARG A 49 -2.00 -3.80 9.92
N HIS A 50 -1.74 -3.13 8.80
CA HIS A 50 -0.44 -3.07 8.13
C HIS A 50 0.08 -1.64 7.94
N PRO A 51 0.40 -0.91 9.02
CA PRO A 51 0.85 0.48 8.93
C PRO A 51 2.18 0.64 8.19
N GLN A 52 3.04 -0.39 8.19
CA GLN A 52 4.29 -0.41 7.44
C GLN A 52 4.04 -0.37 5.93
N TYR A 53 3.11 -1.19 5.43
CA TYR A 53 2.77 -1.19 4.01
C TYR A 53 2.05 0.10 3.61
N ALA A 54 1.17 0.63 4.47
CA ALA A 54 0.52 1.91 4.23
C ALA A 54 1.53 3.06 4.07
N GLY A 55 2.52 3.15 4.98
CA GLY A 55 3.58 4.14 4.90
C GLY A 55 4.45 3.98 3.66
N LEU A 56 4.80 2.73 3.30
CA LEU A 56 5.62 2.44 2.12
C LEU A 56 4.91 2.83 0.82
N ILE A 57 3.62 2.51 0.69
CA ILE A 57 2.78 2.89 -0.47
C ILE A 57 2.73 4.41 -0.59
N LEU A 58 2.53 5.14 0.52
CA LEU A 58 2.48 6.59 0.53
C LEU A 58 3.83 7.24 0.17
N GLY A 59 4.92 6.76 0.78
CA GLY A 59 6.27 7.27 0.51
C GLY A 59 6.68 7.07 -0.94
N THR A 60 6.42 5.89 -1.49
CA THR A 60 6.75 5.56 -2.89
C THR A 60 5.81 6.23 -3.89
N LEU A 61 4.56 6.54 -3.52
CA LEU A 61 3.68 7.40 -4.33
C LEU A 61 4.28 8.79 -4.47
N GLY A 62 4.78 9.35 -3.37
CA GLY A 62 5.48 10.63 -3.37
C GLY A 62 6.69 10.62 -4.31
N LEU A 63 7.54 9.60 -4.24
CA LEU A 63 8.67 9.43 -5.18
C LEU A 63 8.20 9.31 -6.65
N THR A 64 7.11 8.60 -6.89
CA THR A 64 6.53 8.41 -8.23
C THR A 64 6.13 9.77 -8.81
N VAL A 65 5.42 10.59 -8.02
CA VAL A 65 5.01 11.94 -8.40
C VAL A 65 6.23 12.85 -8.62
N LEU A 66 7.20 12.84 -7.70
CA LEU A 66 8.42 13.64 -7.80
C LEU A 66 9.29 13.27 -9.00
N SER A 67 9.29 12.00 -9.40
CA SER A 67 10.07 11.56 -10.57
C SER A 67 9.58 12.19 -11.87
N GLY A 68 8.29 12.57 -11.95
CA GLY A 68 7.65 13.05 -13.17
C GLY A 68 7.66 12.06 -14.34
N ARG A 69 8.09 10.81 -14.11
CA ARG A 69 8.27 9.80 -15.15
C ARG A 69 7.07 8.87 -15.15
N PRO A 70 6.23 8.83 -16.19
CA PRO A 70 5.04 8.00 -16.16
C PRO A 70 5.31 6.50 -16.00
N VAL A 71 6.48 6.01 -16.44
CA VAL A 71 6.92 4.62 -16.21
C VAL A 71 7.07 4.26 -14.73
N SER A 72 7.38 5.23 -13.85
CA SER A 72 7.49 5.00 -12.40
C SER A 72 6.16 4.57 -11.78
N MET A 73 5.02 4.93 -12.40
CA MET A 73 3.69 4.48 -11.97
C MET A 73 3.56 2.96 -12.05
N ILE A 74 4.18 2.31 -13.05
CA ILE A 74 4.19 0.85 -13.16
C ILE A 74 4.90 0.25 -11.94
N GLY A 75 6.08 0.78 -11.58
CA GLY A 75 6.83 0.33 -10.40
C GLY A 75 6.03 0.51 -9.11
N TRP A 76 5.32 1.63 -8.96
CA TRP A 76 4.45 1.87 -7.81
C TRP A 76 3.26 0.90 -7.75
N LEU A 77 2.59 0.65 -8.87
CA LEU A 77 1.51 -0.34 -8.96
C LEU A 77 1.99 -1.75 -8.61
N THR A 78 3.19 -2.13 -9.06
CA THR A 78 3.82 -3.41 -8.69
C THR A 78 4.06 -3.50 -7.19
N LEU A 79 4.56 -2.42 -6.58
CA LEU A 79 4.78 -2.36 -5.14
C LEU A 79 3.47 -2.47 -4.35
N VAL A 80 2.42 -1.77 -4.77
CA VAL A 80 1.09 -1.85 -4.15
C VAL A 80 0.56 -3.28 -4.22
N ALA A 81 0.60 -3.91 -5.41
CA ALA A 81 0.17 -5.29 -5.58
C ALA A 81 0.97 -6.25 -4.68
N GLY A 82 2.30 -6.10 -4.63
CA GLY A 82 3.17 -6.85 -3.72
C GLY A 82 2.75 -6.69 -2.25
N CYS A 83 2.58 -5.45 -1.79
CA CYS A 83 2.15 -5.17 -0.41
C CYS A 83 0.79 -5.82 -0.08
N LEU A 84 -0.18 -5.76 -1.00
CA LEU A 84 -1.49 -6.39 -0.83
C LEU A 84 -1.37 -7.92 -0.69
N ILE A 85 -0.51 -8.54 -1.50
CA ILE A 85 -0.27 -9.98 -1.49
C ILE A 85 0.45 -10.38 -0.20
N LEU A 86 1.60 -9.77 0.11
CA LEU A 86 2.37 -10.08 1.32
C LEU A 86 1.56 -9.84 2.59
N GLY A 87 0.89 -8.70 2.70
CA GLY A 87 0.04 -8.40 3.85
C GLY A 87 -1.04 -9.46 4.04
N SER A 88 -1.66 -9.94 2.95
CA SER A 88 -2.67 -11.02 3.04
C SER A 88 -2.09 -12.38 3.45
N MET A 89 -0.86 -12.69 3.05
CA MET A 89 -0.16 -13.90 3.49
C MET A 89 0.13 -13.85 5.00
N GLU A 90 0.55 -12.69 5.50
CA GLU A 90 0.74 -12.46 6.93
C GLU A 90 -0.57 -12.62 7.72
N GLU A 91 -1.69 -12.09 7.22
CA GLU A 91 -3.00 -12.25 7.89
C GLU A 91 -3.40 -13.73 7.96
N ARG A 92 -3.16 -14.50 6.89
CA ARG A 92 -3.45 -15.94 6.85
C ARG A 92 -2.61 -16.71 7.88
N GLU A 93 -1.33 -16.37 8.01
CA GLU A 93 -0.45 -16.96 9.01
C GLU A 93 -0.93 -16.63 10.43
N MET A 94 -1.32 -15.37 10.69
CA MET A 94 -1.84 -14.94 11.98
C MET A 94 -3.18 -15.62 12.33
N LEU A 95 -4.10 -15.75 11.38
CA LEU A 95 -5.33 -16.53 11.56
C LEU A 95 -5.04 -17.99 11.89
N THR A 96 -3.99 -18.58 11.33
CA THR A 96 -3.59 -19.96 11.61
C THR A 96 -2.98 -20.10 13.01
N LYS A 97 -2.22 -19.10 13.48
CA LYS A 97 -1.53 -19.12 14.78
C LYS A 97 -2.41 -18.75 15.97
N ILE A 98 -3.22 -17.70 15.83
CA ILE A 98 -3.97 -17.10 16.95
C ILE A 98 -5.48 -16.96 16.68
N GLY A 99 -5.96 -17.46 15.54
CA GLY A 99 -7.38 -17.73 15.27
C GLY A 99 -8.33 -16.59 15.64
N GLY A 100 -9.23 -16.87 16.59
CA GLY A 100 -10.33 -15.98 16.98
C GLY A 100 -9.90 -14.62 17.53
N GLU A 101 -8.73 -14.52 18.19
CA GLU A 101 -8.20 -13.24 18.66
C GLU A 101 -7.91 -12.31 17.48
N TYR A 102 -7.32 -12.86 16.42
CA TYR A 102 -7.05 -12.11 15.21
C TYR A 102 -8.32 -11.83 14.40
N ASP A 103 -9.29 -12.75 14.34
CA ASP A 103 -10.60 -12.49 13.70
C ASP A 103 -11.30 -11.27 14.35
N ASN A 104 -11.29 -11.19 15.68
CA ASN A 104 -11.86 -10.06 16.41
C ASN A 104 -11.14 -8.74 16.11
N TYR A 105 -9.81 -8.78 16.05
CA TYR A 105 -9.00 -7.63 15.65
C TYR A 105 -9.30 -7.18 14.20
N MET A 106 -9.42 -8.12 13.27
CA MET A 106 -9.73 -7.83 11.87
C MET A 106 -11.08 -7.13 11.66
N ARG A 107 -12.06 -7.40 12.53
CA ARG A 107 -13.39 -6.77 12.46
C ARG A 107 -13.39 -5.30 12.86
N SER A 108 -12.42 -4.88 13.68
CA SER A 108 -12.38 -3.52 14.24
C SER A 108 -11.33 -2.62 13.59
N THR A 109 -10.38 -3.17 12.84
CA THR A 109 -9.23 -2.44 12.29
C THR A 109 -9.16 -2.60 10.77
N ALA A 110 -8.88 -1.53 10.01
CA ALA A 110 -8.79 -1.56 8.55
C ALA A 110 -7.50 -2.23 8.04
N PHE A 111 -7.47 -2.72 6.79
CA PHE A 111 -6.30 -3.45 6.25
C PHE A 111 -5.05 -2.57 6.09
N MET A 112 -5.12 -1.57 5.21
CA MET A 112 -4.01 -0.66 4.87
C MET A 112 -4.43 0.81 4.81
N ILE A 113 -5.66 1.10 4.40
CA ILE A 113 -6.17 2.47 4.27
C ILE A 113 -7.24 2.68 5.36
N PRO A 114 -7.08 3.63 6.29
CA PRO A 114 -7.96 3.79 7.47
C PRO A 114 -9.44 3.90 7.12
N PHE A 115 -9.75 4.53 5.99
CA PHE A 115 -11.12 4.83 5.55
C PHE A 115 -11.72 3.74 4.66
N LEU A 116 -10.91 2.83 4.13
CA LEU A 116 -11.40 1.67 3.37
C LEU A 116 -11.49 0.46 4.30
N LYS A 117 -12.67 0.28 4.90
CA LYS A 117 -13.05 -0.97 5.55
C LYS A 117 -13.39 -2.01 4.47
N ILE A 118 -12.36 -2.57 3.86
CA ILE A 118 -12.52 -3.80 3.07
C ILE A 118 -12.81 -4.90 4.08
N GLU A 119 -14.04 -5.42 4.07
CA GLU A 119 -14.37 -6.63 4.82
C GLU A 119 -13.42 -7.74 4.39
N SER A 120 -12.52 -8.14 5.30
CA SER A 120 -11.57 -9.21 5.05
C SER A 120 -12.25 -10.56 4.80
N ARG A 121 -13.54 -10.69 5.13
CA ARG A 121 -14.38 -11.85 4.83
C ARG A 121 -14.79 -11.94 3.36
N THR A 122 -15.06 -10.81 2.69
CA THR A 122 -15.48 -10.81 1.28
C THR A 122 -14.33 -11.24 0.36
N LEU A 123 -13.08 -10.92 0.74
CA LEU A 123 -11.86 -11.45 0.12
C LEU A 123 -11.30 -12.62 0.97
N SER A 124 -11.95 -13.79 0.91
CA SER A 124 -11.51 -15.03 1.58
C SER A 124 -9.99 -15.22 1.53
N LEU A 125 -9.33 -15.03 2.67
CA LEU A 125 -7.87 -15.09 2.85
C LEU A 125 -7.26 -16.47 2.55
N GLN A 126 -8.10 -17.50 2.44
CA GLN A 126 -7.68 -18.87 2.17
C GLN A 126 -7.76 -19.24 0.68
N LYS A 127 -8.52 -18.50 -0.13
CA LYS A 127 -8.75 -18.87 -1.53
C LYS A 127 -7.69 -18.25 -2.44
N PRO A 128 -6.98 -19.05 -3.26
CA PRO A 128 -5.97 -18.54 -4.19
C PRO A 128 -6.55 -17.61 -5.26
N SER A 129 -7.87 -17.66 -5.51
CA SER A 129 -8.57 -16.79 -6.45
C SER A 129 -8.41 -15.30 -6.16
N ARG A 130 -8.15 -14.91 -4.90
CA ARG A 130 -7.84 -13.52 -4.54
C ARG A 130 -6.59 -13.01 -5.24
N TYR A 131 -5.53 -13.81 -5.25
CA TYR A 131 -4.26 -13.41 -5.89
C TYR A 131 -4.47 -13.23 -7.38
N LEU A 132 -5.30 -14.07 -8.01
CA LEU A 132 -5.67 -13.92 -9.41
C LEU A 132 -6.43 -12.61 -9.67
N ILE A 133 -7.32 -12.18 -8.77
CA ILE A 133 -8.00 -10.89 -8.90
C ILE A 133 -7.00 -9.74 -8.76
N VAL A 134 -6.13 -9.76 -7.75
CA VAL A 134 -5.11 -8.70 -7.57
C VAL A 134 -4.18 -8.63 -8.78
N ILE A 135 -3.71 -9.78 -9.27
CA ILE A 135 -2.88 -9.88 -10.46
C ILE A 135 -3.64 -9.38 -11.70
N GLY A 136 -4.90 -9.79 -11.89
CA GLY A 136 -5.72 -9.36 -13.02
C GLY A 136 -5.96 -7.86 -13.04
N VAL A 137 -6.33 -7.27 -11.89
CA VAL A 137 -6.48 -5.82 -11.74
C VAL A 137 -5.15 -5.11 -12.00
N TYR A 138 -4.05 -5.60 -11.43
CA TYR A 138 -2.71 -5.08 -11.67
C TYR A 138 -2.36 -5.11 -13.17
N THR A 139 -2.57 -6.23 -13.85
CA THR A 139 -2.29 -6.37 -15.28
C THR A 139 -3.11 -5.38 -16.11
N LEU A 140 -4.41 -5.24 -15.81
CA LEU A 140 -5.28 -4.28 -16.50
C LEU A 140 -4.80 -2.83 -16.29
N LEU A 141 -4.41 -2.46 -15.05
CA LEU A 141 -3.88 -1.14 -14.75
C LEU A 141 -2.55 -0.86 -15.47
N VAL A 142 -1.65 -1.84 -15.51
CA VAL A 142 -0.37 -1.71 -16.21
C VAL A 142 -0.58 -1.57 -17.72
N VAL A 143 -1.47 -2.36 -18.32
CA VAL A 143 -1.84 -2.23 -19.74
C VAL A 143 -2.44 -0.86 -20.02
N PHE A 144 -3.34 -0.38 -19.16
CA PHE A 144 -3.94 0.95 -19.28
C PHE A 144 -2.88 2.05 -19.23
N VAL A 145 -1.95 1.99 -18.26
CA VAL A 145 -0.85 2.94 -18.15
C VAL A 145 0.00 2.88 -19.42
N MET A 146 0.44 1.70 -19.87
CA MET A 146 1.23 1.56 -21.10
C MET A 146 0.52 2.11 -22.34
N PHE A 147 -0.78 1.86 -22.47
CA PHE A 147 -1.59 2.42 -23.54
C PHE A 147 -1.61 3.94 -23.50
N PHE A 148 -1.81 4.52 -22.31
CA PHE A 148 -1.77 5.97 -22.11
C PHE A 148 -0.40 6.56 -22.44
N LEU A 149 0.69 5.91 -22.02
CA LEU A 149 2.06 6.35 -22.34
C LEU A 149 2.30 6.34 -23.85
N ARG A 150 1.84 5.28 -24.51
CA ARG A 150 1.93 5.13 -25.95
C ARG A 150 1.15 6.23 -26.66
N ALA A 151 -0.12 6.44 -26.30
CA ALA A 151 -0.97 7.48 -26.89
C ALA A 151 -0.36 8.88 -26.76
N HIS A 152 0.18 9.22 -25.58
CA HIS A 152 0.84 10.50 -25.34
C HIS A 152 2.14 10.66 -26.14
N ALA A 153 2.92 9.59 -26.30
CA ALA A 153 4.14 9.60 -27.11
C ALA A 153 3.83 9.81 -28.61
N TYR A 154 2.71 9.30 -29.12
CA TYR A 154 2.28 9.54 -30.50
C TYR A 154 1.74 10.96 -30.72
N SER A 155 1.09 11.58 -29.73
CA SER A 155 0.57 12.95 -29.88
C SER A 155 1.64 14.06 -29.89
N LEU A 156 2.89 13.72 -29.53
CA LEU A 156 4.02 14.63 -29.51
C LEU A 156 4.93 14.52 -30.76
N ARG A 157 4.57 13.66 -31.71
CA ARG A 157 5.19 13.56 -33.03
C ARG A 157 4.28 14.19 -34.08
#